data_AF-A0A3V3CAU8-F1
#
_entry.id   AF-A0A3V3CAU8-F1
#
_cell.length_a   1.000
_cell.length_b   1.000
_cell.length_c   1.000
_cell.angle_alpha   90.00
_cell.angle_beta   90.00
_cell.angle_gamma   90.00
#
_symmetry.space_group_name_H-M   'P 1'
#
loop_
_entity.id
_entity.type
_entity.pdbx_description
1 polymer ?
#
loop_
_entity_poly.entity_id
_entity_poly.type
_entity_poly.pdbx_seq_one_letter_code
_entity_poly.pdbx_strand_id
1 'polypeptide(L)'
;MESNDPGKLIWHVACDESGIDGQRFYGFGSLWMKYQRRGDFARIVRELREKHNCSDEIKWQKAHSKRNAAFYQDLIETFFKHPWLAFHCIVVEKSKVEKSFHGGDYDLAMRKHFGKLIETKIGNVIKAHPDRECEFRVEVDPLPSRYKKADEEFHVITNHTLARRFGRKDIIKSVVSKDSKASEHIQIADFLLGAVMCAYQGKATSEAKLAVANNVASYLGWDSLMHDTWPTERKFNIWFFFDRSKGPRDIVTQEVKLTYALPNTRK
;
A
#
# COMPACT_ATOMS: atom_id res chain seq x y z
N MET A 1 34.45 16.15 -19.54
CA MET A 1 33.17 16.44 -18.88
C MET A 1 32.55 15.11 -18.53
N GLU A 2 32.79 14.63 -17.31
CA GLU A 2 32.08 13.45 -16.81
C GLU A 2 30.58 13.81 -16.77
N SER A 3 29.75 12.98 -17.41
CA SER A 3 28.31 13.14 -17.36
C SER A 3 27.86 12.93 -15.92
N ASN A 4 27.56 14.03 -15.25
CA ASN A 4 27.07 14.06 -13.88
C ASN A 4 25.57 13.66 -13.85
N ASP A 5 25.21 12.57 -14.55
CA ASP A 5 23.87 12.00 -14.52
C ASP A 5 23.77 11.07 -13.31
N PRO A 6 23.07 11.46 -12.23
CA PRO A 6 22.90 10.61 -11.04
C PRO A 6 22.07 9.34 -11.33
N GLY A 7 21.57 9.19 -12.57
CA GLY A 7 20.74 8.09 -13.02
C GLY A 7 19.32 8.18 -12.46
N LYS A 8 18.40 7.47 -13.12
CA LYS A 8 16.99 7.42 -12.71
C LYS A 8 16.80 6.64 -11.42
N LEU A 9 15.93 7.16 -10.55
CA LEU A 9 15.46 6.45 -9.38
C LEU A 9 14.21 5.62 -9.75
N ILE A 10 14.39 4.31 -9.94
CA ILE A 10 13.30 3.42 -10.34
C ILE A 10 12.67 2.79 -9.08
N TRP A 11 11.35 2.93 -8.97
CA TRP A 11 10.53 2.36 -7.90
C TRP A 11 9.71 1.18 -8.42
N HIS A 12 9.63 0.17 -7.57
CA HIS A 12 8.72 -0.94 -7.70
C HIS A 12 7.55 -0.75 -6.72
N VAL A 13 6.33 -0.87 -7.23
CA VAL A 13 5.10 -0.67 -6.46
C VAL A 13 4.18 -1.86 -6.68
N ALA A 14 3.88 -2.64 -5.65
CA ALA A 14 2.92 -3.72 -5.71
C ALA A 14 1.64 -3.31 -4.97
N CYS A 15 0.49 -3.47 -5.62
CA CYS A 15 -0.79 -3.01 -5.09
C CYS A 15 -1.77 -4.16 -4.96
N ASP A 16 -2.68 -3.99 -4.01
CA ASP A 16 -3.80 -4.90 -3.75
C ASP A 16 -4.99 -4.12 -3.19
N GLU A 17 -6.17 -4.73 -3.19
CA GLU A 17 -7.41 -4.14 -2.69
C GLU A 17 -8.14 -5.00 -1.66
N SER A 18 -8.99 -4.37 -0.86
CA SER A 18 -9.74 -5.09 0.16
C SER A 18 -11.08 -4.43 0.47
N GLY A 19 -12.08 -5.23 0.84
CA GLY A 19 -13.40 -4.75 1.24
C GLY A 19 -14.33 -4.35 0.08
N ILE A 20 -14.06 -4.81 -1.14
CA ILE A 20 -14.85 -4.46 -2.34
C ILE A 20 -16.27 -5.07 -2.30
N ASP A 21 -16.41 -6.25 -1.69
CA ASP A 21 -17.67 -7.00 -1.60
C ASP A 21 -18.56 -6.57 -0.42
N GLY A 22 -19.09 -5.35 -0.49
CA GLY A 22 -20.23 -4.94 0.37
C GLY A 22 -19.87 -4.61 1.83
N GLN A 23 -18.60 -4.54 2.19
CA GLN A 23 -18.16 -4.14 3.53
C GLN A 23 -18.37 -2.63 3.76
N ARG A 24 -18.31 -2.19 5.03
CA ARG A 24 -18.50 -0.77 5.42
C ARG A 24 -17.37 0.09 4.83
N PHE A 25 -16.15 -0.40 4.96
CA PHE A 25 -14.96 0.22 4.37
C PHE A 25 -14.46 -0.61 3.19
N TYR A 26 -13.82 0.05 2.24
CA TYR A 26 -12.91 -0.59 1.29
C TYR A 26 -11.59 0.16 1.29
N GLY A 27 -10.53 -0.47 0.80
CA GLY A 27 -9.23 0.16 0.74
C GLY A 27 -8.35 -0.40 -0.36
N PHE A 28 -7.32 0.37 -0.67
CA PHE A 28 -6.25 0.00 -1.58
C PHE A 28 -4.92 0.15 -0.86
N GLY A 29 -4.05 -0.84 -0.99
CA GLY A 29 -2.72 -0.88 -0.40
C GLY A 29 -1.65 -0.82 -1.50
N SER A 30 -0.48 -0.29 -1.15
CA SER A 30 0.66 -0.23 -2.04
C SER A 30 1.96 -0.45 -1.25
N LEU A 31 2.71 -1.48 -1.63
CA LEU A 31 4.04 -1.79 -1.12
C LEU A 31 5.10 -1.20 -2.06
N TRP A 32 6.05 -0.45 -1.52
CA TRP A 32 7.04 0.32 -2.25
C TRP A 32 8.46 -0.14 -1.90
N MET A 33 9.30 -0.23 -2.93
CA MET A 33 10.74 -0.40 -2.78
C MET A 33 11.48 0.14 -4.00
N LYS A 34 12.79 0.40 -3.88
CA LYS A 34 13.61 0.64 -5.07
C LYS A 34 13.62 -0.62 -5.94
N TYR A 35 13.50 -0.46 -7.25
CA TYR A 35 13.42 -1.59 -8.19
C TYR A 35 14.61 -2.56 -8.07
N GLN A 36 15.80 -2.04 -7.78
CA GLN A 36 17.00 -2.86 -7.56
C GLN A 36 16.91 -3.77 -6.33
N ARG A 37 16.10 -3.42 -5.31
CA ARG A 37 15.93 -4.18 -4.06
C ARG A 37 14.91 -5.31 -4.15
N ARG A 38 14.16 -5.43 -5.25
CA ARG A 38 13.13 -6.48 -5.42
C ARG A 38 13.69 -7.90 -5.22
N GLY A 39 14.91 -8.15 -5.74
CA GLY A 39 15.59 -9.44 -5.60
C GLY A 39 16.07 -9.71 -4.17
N ASP A 40 16.58 -8.67 -3.49
CA ASP A 40 16.93 -8.75 -2.08
C ASP A 40 15.71 -9.12 -1.23
N PHE A 41 14.58 -8.47 -1.51
CA PHE A 41 13.35 -8.70 -0.76
C PHE A 41 12.79 -10.10 -0.99
N ALA A 42 12.73 -10.57 -2.24
CA ALA A 42 12.32 -11.94 -2.55
C ALA A 42 13.21 -12.98 -1.86
N ARG A 43 14.54 -12.77 -1.85
CA ARG A 43 15.49 -13.62 -1.13
C ARG A 43 15.20 -13.63 0.39
N ILE A 44 15.00 -12.46 1.00
CA ILE A 44 14.69 -12.36 2.44
C ILE A 44 13.40 -13.13 2.77
N VAL A 45 12.34 -12.96 1.96
CA VAL A 45 11.08 -13.69 2.18
C VAL A 45 11.29 -15.20 2.05
N ARG A 46 12.09 -15.65 1.07
CA ARG A 46 12.44 -17.08 0.92
C ARG A 46 13.19 -17.62 2.14
N GLU A 47 14.18 -16.88 2.65
CA GLU A 47 14.91 -17.26 3.86
C GLU A 47 14.00 -17.35 5.09
N LEU A 48 13.01 -16.45 5.23
CA LEU A 48 11.99 -16.55 6.27
C LEU A 48 11.11 -17.80 6.11
N ARG A 49 10.72 -18.12 4.87
CA ARG A 49 9.94 -19.33 4.58
C ARG A 49 10.71 -20.58 4.96
N GLU A 50 11.99 -20.66 4.61
CA GLU A 50 12.88 -21.77 4.98
C GLU A 50 13.03 -21.88 6.50
N LYS A 51 13.31 -20.75 7.18
CA LYS A 51 13.44 -20.68 8.65
C LYS A 51 12.23 -21.25 9.39
N HIS A 52 11.02 -20.98 8.89
CA HIS A 52 9.76 -21.36 9.54
C HIS A 52 9.08 -22.57 8.90
N ASN A 53 9.71 -23.22 7.92
CA ASN A 53 9.10 -24.29 7.13
C ASN A 53 7.72 -23.91 6.55
N CYS A 54 7.59 -22.68 6.04
CA CYS A 54 6.34 -22.12 5.53
C CYS A 54 6.29 -22.11 4.00
N SER A 55 5.57 -23.08 3.43
CA SER A 55 5.29 -23.16 1.99
C SER A 55 3.96 -22.51 1.58
N ASP A 56 3.17 -22.03 2.54
CA ASP A 56 1.85 -21.45 2.26
C ASP A 56 1.97 -20.09 1.58
N GLU A 57 1.10 -19.82 0.62
CA GLU A 57 0.89 -18.47 0.09
C GLU A 57 0.58 -17.48 1.25
N ILE A 58 1.25 -16.33 1.26
CA ILE A 58 0.98 -15.28 2.24
C ILE A 58 -0.31 -14.59 1.83
N LYS A 59 -1.36 -14.76 2.63
CA LYS A 59 -2.66 -14.10 2.43
C LYS A 59 -3.24 -13.66 3.74
N TRP A 60 -3.85 -12.48 3.80
CA TRP A 60 -4.56 -12.01 4.99
C TRP A 60 -5.63 -13.01 5.46
N GLN A 61 -6.30 -13.69 4.52
CA GLN A 61 -7.27 -14.74 4.84
C GLN A 61 -6.66 -15.85 5.72
N LYS A 62 -5.37 -16.17 5.53
CA LYS A 62 -4.60 -17.20 6.25
C LYS A 62 -3.82 -16.68 7.46
N ALA A 63 -3.94 -15.39 7.81
CA ALA A 63 -3.22 -14.77 8.93
C ALA A 63 -3.57 -15.37 10.31
N HIS A 64 -4.67 -16.13 10.41
CA HIS A 64 -5.07 -16.83 11.63
C HIS A 64 -4.32 -18.17 11.87
N SER A 65 -3.46 -18.59 10.94
CA SER A 65 -2.74 -19.87 11.02
C SER A 65 -1.81 -19.91 12.25
N LYS A 66 -2.14 -20.77 13.23
CA LYS A 66 -1.28 -21.03 14.39
C LYS A 66 0.09 -21.56 13.99
N ARG A 67 0.15 -22.42 12.96
CA ARG A 67 1.41 -22.98 12.42
C ARG A 67 2.34 -21.90 11.91
N ASN A 68 1.81 -20.87 11.27
CA ASN A 68 2.60 -19.81 10.62
C ASN A 68 2.69 -18.54 11.48
N ALA A 69 2.27 -18.57 12.76
CA ALA A 69 2.24 -17.38 13.60
C ALA A 69 3.64 -16.75 13.76
N ALA A 70 4.66 -17.57 14.03
CA ALA A 70 6.04 -17.12 14.14
C ALA A 70 6.59 -16.57 12.80
N PHE A 71 6.20 -17.18 11.68
CA PHE A 71 6.54 -16.69 10.35
C PHE A 71 5.94 -15.30 10.09
N TYR A 72 4.66 -15.09 10.41
CA TYR A 72 4.01 -13.79 10.24
C TYR A 72 4.62 -12.71 11.15
N GLN A 73 5.01 -13.07 12.37
CA GLN A 73 5.72 -12.18 13.28
C GLN A 73 7.05 -11.71 12.67
N ASP A 74 7.88 -12.64 12.19
CA ASP A 74 9.16 -12.32 11.56
C ASP A 74 8.99 -11.55 10.24
N LEU A 75 7.92 -11.83 9.48
CA LEU A 75 7.59 -11.11 8.26
C LEU A 75 7.25 -9.63 8.55
N ILE A 76 6.45 -9.37 9.58
CA ILE A 76 6.12 -8.01 10.03
C ILE A 76 7.38 -7.30 10.51
N GLU A 77 8.18 -7.94 11.37
CA GLU A 77 9.42 -7.38 11.85
C GLU A 77 10.36 -7.03 10.68
N THR A 78 10.51 -7.97 9.74
CA THR A 78 11.31 -7.79 8.53
C THR A 78 10.85 -6.60 7.73
N PHE A 79 9.54 -6.42 7.52
CA PHE A 79 9.02 -5.22 6.86
C PHE A 79 9.52 -3.97 7.59
N PHE A 80 9.30 -3.85 8.91
CA PHE A 80 9.64 -2.64 9.65
C PHE A 80 11.13 -2.37 9.75
N LYS A 81 11.95 -3.42 9.93
CA LYS A 81 13.40 -3.35 10.06
C LYS A 81 14.12 -2.85 8.81
N HIS A 82 13.52 -3.03 7.62
CA HIS A 82 14.12 -2.61 6.36
C HIS A 82 13.61 -1.21 5.94
N PRO A 83 14.41 -0.13 6.10
CA PRO A 83 13.95 1.25 5.86
C PRO A 83 13.69 1.57 4.38
N TRP A 84 14.08 0.70 3.46
CA TRP A 84 13.84 0.83 2.03
C TRP A 84 12.51 0.22 1.56
N LEU A 85 11.76 -0.41 2.47
CA LEU A 85 10.36 -0.80 2.27
C LEU A 85 9.43 0.27 2.83
N ALA A 86 8.34 0.55 2.11
CA ALA A 86 7.25 1.36 2.63
C ALA A 86 5.90 0.76 2.23
N PHE A 87 4.88 0.93 3.07
CA PHE A 87 3.51 0.53 2.77
C PHE A 87 2.58 1.71 2.94
N HIS A 88 1.82 2.04 1.92
CA HIS A 88 0.83 3.12 1.96
C HIS A 88 -0.52 2.61 1.52
N CYS A 89 -1.58 2.93 2.26
CA CYS A 89 -2.95 2.60 1.88
C CYS A 89 -3.89 3.80 1.96
N ILE A 90 -5.00 3.69 1.24
CA ILE A 90 -6.18 4.53 1.41
C ILE A 90 -7.32 3.67 1.91
N VAL A 91 -8.05 4.15 2.92
CA VAL A 91 -9.25 3.51 3.47
C VAL A 91 -10.43 4.45 3.26
N VAL A 92 -11.52 3.94 2.69
CA VAL A 92 -12.70 4.74 2.31
C VAL A 92 -13.93 4.14 2.94
N GLU A 93 -14.74 4.96 3.62
CA GLU A 93 -16.05 4.55 4.11
C GLU A 93 -17.09 4.62 2.98
N LYS A 94 -17.67 3.47 2.62
CA LYS A 94 -18.55 3.35 1.46
C LYS A 94 -19.78 4.25 1.53
N SER A 95 -20.37 4.41 2.73
CA SER A 95 -21.55 5.27 2.95
C SER A 95 -21.26 6.76 2.77
N LYS A 96 -20.00 7.19 2.88
CA LYS A 96 -19.59 8.60 2.73
C LYS A 96 -19.19 8.95 1.29
N VAL A 97 -19.17 8.00 0.37
CA VAL A 97 -18.83 8.23 -1.04
C VAL A 97 -20.03 8.85 -1.77
N GLU A 98 -19.84 10.05 -2.29
CA GLU A 98 -20.85 10.76 -3.08
C GLU A 98 -20.86 10.27 -4.54
N LYS A 99 -21.76 9.32 -4.84
CA LYS A 99 -21.86 8.68 -6.16
C LYS A 99 -22.07 9.63 -7.33
N SER A 100 -22.70 10.79 -7.10
CA SER A 100 -22.96 11.75 -8.19
C SER A 100 -21.66 12.24 -8.85
N PHE A 101 -20.55 12.32 -8.12
CA PHE A 101 -19.22 12.64 -8.68
C PHE A 101 -18.58 11.49 -9.49
N HIS A 102 -19.26 10.35 -9.55
CA HIS A 102 -18.79 9.12 -10.17
C HIS A 102 -19.82 8.55 -11.15
N GLY A 103 -20.69 9.40 -11.72
CA GLY A 103 -21.69 8.95 -12.70
C GLY A 103 -22.66 7.91 -12.13
N GLY A 104 -22.89 7.93 -10.82
CA GLY A 104 -23.71 6.92 -10.14
C GLY A 104 -23.01 5.58 -9.89
N ASP A 105 -21.74 5.42 -10.28
CA ASP A 105 -21.03 4.14 -10.26
C ASP A 105 -19.97 4.05 -9.14
N TYR A 106 -20.13 3.06 -8.26
CA TYR A 106 -19.13 2.77 -7.23
C TYR A 106 -17.84 2.21 -7.81
N ASP A 107 -17.88 1.44 -8.90
CA ASP A 107 -16.67 0.92 -9.54
C ASP A 107 -15.78 2.07 -10.01
N LEU A 108 -16.38 3.10 -10.63
CA LEU A 108 -15.65 4.32 -11.01
C LEU A 108 -15.12 5.09 -9.80
N ALA A 109 -15.88 5.15 -8.70
CA ALA A 109 -15.39 5.76 -7.46
C ALA A 109 -14.14 5.04 -6.92
N MET A 110 -14.19 3.71 -6.88
CA MET A 110 -13.10 2.85 -6.40
C MET A 110 -11.85 2.99 -7.27
N ARG A 111 -11.98 2.94 -8.61
CA ARG A 111 -10.87 3.20 -9.54
C ARG A 111 -10.26 4.59 -9.34
N LYS A 112 -11.07 5.63 -9.13
CA LYS A 112 -10.57 6.98 -8.83
C LYS A 112 -9.83 7.04 -7.49
N HIS A 113 -10.29 6.35 -6.45
CA HIS A 113 -9.58 6.31 -5.16
C HIS A 113 -8.25 5.58 -5.25
N PHE A 114 -8.18 4.47 -6.01
CA PHE A 114 -6.93 3.79 -6.31
C PHE A 114 -5.95 4.71 -7.06
N GLY A 115 -6.42 5.33 -8.15
CA GLY A 115 -5.69 6.38 -8.87
C GLY A 115 -5.16 7.45 -7.94
N LYS A 116 -6.02 7.97 -7.07
CA LYS A 116 -5.67 9.05 -6.13
C LYS A 116 -4.58 8.66 -5.14
N LEU A 117 -4.60 7.43 -4.62
CA LEU A 117 -3.53 6.91 -3.76
C LEU A 117 -2.19 6.98 -4.51
N ILE A 118 -2.12 6.36 -5.69
CA ILE A 118 -0.88 6.25 -6.46
C ILE A 118 -0.37 7.62 -6.91
N GLU A 119 -1.23 8.48 -7.47
CA GLU A 119 -0.87 9.85 -7.88
C GLU A 119 -0.27 10.67 -6.72
N THR A 120 -0.87 10.53 -5.54
CA THR A 120 -0.45 11.28 -4.35
C THR A 120 0.93 10.80 -3.88
N LYS A 121 1.13 9.48 -3.79
CA LYS A 121 2.40 8.91 -3.31
C LYS A 121 3.54 9.08 -4.31
N ILE A 122 3.29 8.89 -5.60
CA ILE A 122 4.25 9.24 -6.66
C ILE A 122 4.64 10.71 -6.56
N GLY A 123 3.65 11.60 -6.41
CA GLY A 123 3.91 13.02 -6.31
C GLY A 123 4.76 13.41 -5.10
N ASN A 124 4.59 12.73 -3.96
CA ASN A 124 5.43 12.92 -2.79
C ASN A 124 6.87 12.46 -3.03
N VAL A 125 7.07 11.32 -3.70
CA VAL A 125 8.40 10.80 -4.05
C VAL A 125 9.13 11.75 -5.00
N ILE A 126 8.47 12.24 -6.06
CA ILE A 126 9.08 13.19 -7.02
C ILE A 126 9.53 14.46 -6.30
N LYS A 127 8.69 15.01 -5.41
CA LYS A 127 9.02 16.21 -4.63
C LYS A 127 10.18 16.00 -3.65
N ALA A 128 10.33 14.78 -3.13
CA ALA A 128 11.42 14.42 -2.23
C ALA A 128 12.76 14.19 -2.97
N HIS A 129 12.73 14.13 -4.31
CA HIS A 129 13.90 13.89 -5.15
C HIS A 129 13.94 14.88 -6.33
N PRO A 130 14.03 16.21 -6.07
CA PRO A 130 13.95 17.22 -7.13
C PRO A 130 15.08 17.11 -8.17
N ASP A 131 16.26 16.64 -7.74
CA ASP A 131 17.45 16.52 -8.59
C ASP A 131 17.59 15.16 -9.29
N ARG A 132 16.56 14.30 -9.21
CA ARG A 132 16.60 12.96 -9.81
C ARG A 132 15.30 12.60 -10.50
N GLU A 133 15.41 12.19 -11.75
CA GLU A 133 14.27 11.61 -12.46
C GLU A 133 13.80 10.32 -11.76
N CYS A 134 12.51 10.25 -11.42
CA CYS A 134 11.90 9.07 -10.81
C CYS A 134 11.08 8.27 -11.83
N GLU A 135 11.21 6.95 -11.87
CA GLU A 135 10.40 6.06 -12.72
C GLU A 135 9.62 5.09 -11.82
N PHE A 136 8.37 4.79 -12.17
CA PHE A 136 7.54 3.88 -11.37
C PHE A 136 7.07 2.69 -12.21
N ARG A 137 7.21 1.48 -11.66
CA ARG A 137 6.72 0.23 -12.23
C ARG A 137 5.73 -0.40 -11.26
N VAL A 138 4.47 -0.43 -11.68
CA VAL A 138 3.35 -0.85 -10.85
C VAL A 138 2.96 -2.28 -11.21
N GLU A 139 2.78 -3.11 -10.20
CA GLU A 139 2.15 -4.41 -10.28
C GLU A 139 0.84 -4.36 -9.50
N VAL A 140 -0.20 -4.91 -10.08
CA VAL A 140 -1.54 -4.99 -9.47
C VAL A 140 -1.98 -6.45 -9.50
N ASP A 141 -2.62 -6.93 -8.43
CA ASP A 141 -3.51 -8.08 -8.57
C ASP A 141 -4.66 -7.67 -9.51
N PRO A 142 -5.28 -8.59 -10.28
CA PRO A 142 -6.37 -8.23 -11.17
C PRO A 142 -7.50 -7.52 -10.42
N LEU A 143 -7.58 -6.20 -10.60
CA LEU A 143 -8.58 -5.38 -9.93
C LEU A 143 -9.97 -5.98 -10.21
N PRO A 144 -10.83 -6.16 -9.19
CA PRO A 144 -12.17 -6.68 -9.34
C PRO A 144 -13.06 -5.55 -9.86
N SER A 145 -12.79 -5.15 -11.11
CA SER A 145 -13.55 -4.17 -11.85
C SER A 145 -14.36 -4.86 -12.94
N ARG A 146 -15.57 -4.36 -13.17
CA ARG A 146 -16.38 -4.79 -14.32
C ARG A 146 -15.75 -4.35 -15.64
N TYR A 147 -14.83 -3.38 -15.60
CA TYR A 147 -14.12 -2.88 -16.76
C TYR A 147 -12.84 -3.70 -16.98
N LYS A 148 -12.84 -4.53 -18.02
CA LYS A 148 -11.73 -5.46 -18.36
C LYS A 148 -10.36 -4.80 -18.60
N LYS A 149 -10.33 -3.48 -18.80
CA LYS A 149 -9.12 -2.69 -19.09
C LYS A 149 -8.85 -1.66 -17.99
N ALA A 150 -9.30 -1.92 -16.77
CA ALA A 150 -9.17 -0.99 -15.64
C ALA A 150 -7.71 -0.65 -15.32
N ASP A 151 -6.80 -1.60 -15.50
CA ASP A 151 -5.35 -1.41 -15.38
C ASP A 151 -4.78 -0.52 -16.49
N GLU A 152 -5.17 -0.75 -17.75
CA GLU A 152 -4.80 0.11 -18.90
C GLU A 152 -5.33 1.55 -18.72
N GLU A 153 -6.60 1.70 -18.35
CA GLU A 153 -7.22 3.00 -18.11
C GLU A 153 -6.57 3.71 -16.92
N PHE A 154 -6.30 2.98 -15.83
CA PHE A 154 -5.54 3.50 -14.70
C PHE A 154 -4.17 4.02 -15.16
N HIS A 155 -3.43 3.26 -15.99
CA HIS A 155 -2.13 3.66 -16.50
C HIS A 155 -2.23 4.97 -17.28
N VAL A 156 -3.17 5.07 -18.22
CA VAL A 156 -3.36 6.24 -19.07
C VAL A 156 -3.78 7.48 -18.27
N ILE A 157 -4.84 7.36 -17.45
CA ILE A 157 -5.37 8.48 -16.67
C ILE A 157 -4.33 8.98 -15.68
N THR A 158 -3.70 8.07 -14.93
CA THR A 158 -2.73 8.43 -13.90
C THR A 158 -1.50 9.10 -14.51
N ASN A 159 -0.98 8.61 -15.64
CA ASN A 159 0.13 9.27 -16.33
C ASN A 159 -0.25 10.63 -16.88
N HIS A 160 -1.46 10.82 -17.42
CA HIS A 160 -1.91 12.14 -17.85
C HIS A 160 -2.01 13.14 -16.68
N THR A 161 -2.58 12.72 -15.53
CA THR A 161 -2.63 13.55 -14.32
C THR A 161 -1.23 13.94 -13.84
N LEU A 162 -0.32 12.97 -13.76
CA LEU A 162 1.05 13.19 -13.32
C LEU A 162 1.83 14.07 -14.31
N ALA A 163 1.66 13.87 -15.61
CA ALA A 163 2.30 14.69 -16.64
C ALA A 163 1.85 16.14 -16.58
N ARG A 164 0.55 16.39 -16.37
CA ARG A 164 0.03 17.75 -16.16
C ARG A 164 0.61 18.39 -14.89
N ARG A 165 0.83 17.61 -13.83
CA ARG A 165 1.31 18.11 -12.53
C ARG A 165 2.82 18.35 -12.48
N PHE A 166 3.61 17.55 -13.20
CA PHE A 166 5.07 17.53 -13.10
C PHE A 166 5.79 17.82 -14.43
N GLY A 167 5.06 18.07 -15.52
CA GLY A 167 5.62 18.46 -16.81
C GLY A 167 6.35 17.34 -17.57
N ARG A 168 6.22 16.08 -17.15
CA ARG A 168 6.92 14.92 -17.74
C ARG A 168 5.96 13.78 -18.03
N LYS A 169 6.05 13.20 -19.24
CA LYS A 169 5.28 12.00 -19.64
C LYS A 169 5.93 10.72 -19.11
N ASP A 170 5.18 9.62 -19.15
CA ASP A 170 5.66 8.27 -18.83
C ASP A 170 6.32 8.13 -17.44
N ILE A 171 5.79 8.86 -16.45
CA ILE A 171 6.23 8.79 -15.05
C ILE A 171 6.03 7.37 -14.52
N ILE A 172 4.86 6.79 -14.77
CA ILE A 172 4.60 5.36 -14.62
C ILE A 172 5.00 4.68 -15.93
N LYS A 173 6.09 3.92 -15.89
CA LYS A 173 6.64 3.26 -17.07
C LYS A 173 5.84 2.03 -17.48
N SER A 174 5.29 1.31 -16.50
CA SER A 174 4.51 0.10 -16.74
C SER A 174 3.51 -0.14 -15.62
N VAL A 175 2.34 -0.65 -15.99
CA VAL A 175 1.37 -1.29 -15.09
C VAL A 175 1.20 -2.72 -15.59
N VAL A 176 1.38 -3.70 -14.70
CA VAL A 176 1.30 -5.12 -15.06
C VAL A 176 0.38 -5.84 -14.07
N SER A 177 -0.66 -6.45 -14.60
CA SER A 177 -1.51 -7.38 -13.85
C SER A 177 -0.76 -8.70 -13.63
N LYS A 178 -0.65 -9.17 -12.39
CA LYS A 178 0.03 -10.43 -12.04
C LYS A 178 -0.83 -11.24 -11.09
N ASP A 179 -0.76 -12.57 -11.22
CA ASP A 179 -1.33 -13.48 -10.21
C ASP A 179 -0.55 -13.31 -8.90
N SER A 180 -1.26 -12.92 -7.83
CA SER A 180 -0.73 -12.81 -6.47
C SER A 180 0.08 -14.04 -6.03
N LYS A 181 -0.24 -15.26 -6.49
CA LYS A 181 0.55 -16.47 -6.17
C LYS A 181 2.00 -16.39 -6.65
N ALA A 182 2.26 -15.64 -7.70
CA ALA A 182 3.56 -15.50 -8.34
C ALA A 182 4.30 -14.20 -7.95
N SER A 183 3.78 -13.43 -6.99
CA SER A 183 4.42 -12.19 -6.53
C SER A 183 4.36 -12.06 -5.00
N GLU A 184 5.50 -12.25 -4.34
CA GLU A 184 5.64 -12.01 -2.90
C GLU A 184 5.32 -10.54 -2.54
N HIS A 185 5.52 -9.61 -3.48
CA HIS A 185 5.26 -8.20 -3.24
C HIS A 185 3.75 -7.91 -3.14
N ILE A 186 2.95 -8.50 -4.03
CA ILE A 186 1.48 -8.39 -3.98
C ILE A 186 0.96 -9.09 -2.72
N GLN A 187 1.46 -10.29 -2.41
CA GLN A 187 1.06 -11.01 -1.20
C GLN A 187 1.31 -10.21 0.09
N ILE A 188 2.41 -9.47 0.16
CA ILE A 188 2.73 -8.64 1.33
C ILE A 188 1.89 -7.36 1.34
N ALA A 189 1.55 -6.81 0.18
CA ALA A 189 0.56 -5.73 0.08
C ALA A 189 -0.82 -6.18 0.60
N ASP A 190 -1.33 -7.34 0.18
CA ASP A 190 -2.57 -7.96 0.70
C ASP A 190 -2.50 -8.16 2.21
N PHE A 191 -1.42 -8.76 2.70
CA PHE A 191 -1.28 -9.05 4.12
C PHE A 191 -1.32 -7.79 4.99
N LEU A 192 -0.58 -6.73 4.62
CA LEU A 192 -0.55 -5.47 5.36
C LEU A 192 -1.86 -4.67 5.22
N LEU A 193 -2.45 -4.65 4.01
CA LEU A 193 -3.76 -4.02 3.79
C LEU A 193 -4.84 -4.73 4.59
N GLY A 194 -4.85 -6.05 4.59
CA GLY A 194 -5.77 -6.87 5.36
C GLY A 194 -5.68 -6.62 6.85
N ALA A 195 -4.47 -6.42 7.40
CA ALA A 195 -4.28 -6.04 8.80
C ALA A 195 -4.93 -4.68 9.12
N VAL A 196 -4.76 -3.68 8.25
CA VAL A 196 -5.43 -2.37 8.40
C VAL A 196 -6.95 -2.53 8.32
N MET A 197 -7.45 -3.19 7.28
CA MET A 197 -8.88 -3.35 7.06
C MET A 197 -9.54 -4.17 8.17
N CYS A 198 -8.84 -5.13 8.78
CA CYS A 198 -9.30 -5.85 9.96
C CYS A 198 -9.73 -4.90 11.09
N ALA A 199 -8.87 -3.93 11.41
CA ALA A 199 -9.14 -2.93 12.45
C ALA A 199 -10.29 -2.01 12.04
N TYR A 200 -10.29 -1.51 10.80
CA TYR A 200 -11.33 -0.59 10.33
C TYR A 200 -12.72 -1.21 10.23
N GLN A 201 -12.84 -2.50 9.87
CA GLN A 201 -14.15 -3.13 9.80
C GLN A 201 -14.77 -3.36 11.18
N GLY A 202 -13.96 -3.47 12.24
CA GLY A 202 -14.45 -3.71 13.61
C GLY A 202 -15.24 -5.01 13.79
N LYS A 203 -15.13 -5.95 12.84
CA LYS A 203 -15.90 -7.20 12.78
C LYS A 203 -15.05 -8.45 12.97
N ALA A 204 -13.75 -8.31 13.23
CA ALA A 204 -12.87 -9.46 13.36
C ALA A 204 -13.11 -10.19 14.69
N THR A 205 -13.58 -11.43 14.59
CA THR A 205 -13.80 -12.34 15.72
C THR A 205 -12.61 -13.26 15.99
N SER A 206 -11.63 -13.30 15.07
CA SER A 206 -10.45 -14.14 15.21
C SER A 206 -9.38 -13.44 16.04
N GLU A 207 -9.17 -13.93 17.27
CA GLU A 207 -8.10 -13.47 18.16
C GLU A 207 -6.73 -13.51 17.49
N ALA A 208 -6.45 -14.53 16.66
CA ALA A 208 -5.19 -14.63 15.93
C ALA A 208 -5.00 -13.50 14.90
N LYS A 209 -6.04 -13.11 14.15
CA LYS A 209 -5.95 -11.98 13.22
C LYS A 209 -5.84 -10.65 13.95
N LEU A 210 -6.54 -10.51 15.07
CA LEU A 210 -6.40 -9.32 15.94
C LEU A 210 -4.97 -9.22 16.47
N ALA A 211 -4.37 -10.33 16.92
CA ALA A 211 -2.98 -10.35 17.36
C ALA A 211 -2.00 -9.94 16.25
N VAL A 212 -2.22 -10.39 15.01
CA VAL A 212 -1.41 -9.97 13.85
C VAL A 212 -1.57 -8.47 13.58
N ALA A 213 -2.80 -7.94 13.56
CA ALA A 213 -3.04 -6.52 13.33
C ALA A 213 -2.45 -5.64 14.45
N ASN A 214 -2.58 -6.07 15.71
CA ASN A 214 -2.01 -5.38 16.87
C ASN A 214 -0.48 -5.47 16.87
N ASN A 215 0.10 -6.57 16.38
CA ASN A 215 1.54 -6.67 16.18
C ASN A 215 2.02 -5.60 15.19
N VAL A 216 1.37 -5.43 14.04
CA VAL A 216 1.68 -4.33 13.10
C VAL A 216 1.51 -2.96 13.77
N ALA A 217 0.43 -2.74 14.53
CA ALA A 217 0.19 -1.49 15.27
C ALA A 217 1.31 -1.16 16.25
N SER A 218 1.85 -2.17 16.94
CA SER A 218 2.91 -2.00 17.94
C SER A 218 4.20 -1.41 17.33
N TYR A 219 4.50 -1.71 16.06
CA TYR A 219 5.63 -1.12 15.34
C TYR A 219 5.45 0.36 15.01
N LEU A 220 4.22 0.88 15.12
CA LEU A 220 3.87 2.29 14.98
C LEU A 220 3.75 3.00 16.35
N GLY A 221 3.90 2.26 17.45
CA GLY A 221 3.65 2.74 18.81
C GLY A 221 2.16 2.83 19.16
N TRP A 222 1.31 2.02 18.52
CA TRP A 222 -0.14 2.05 18.67
C TRP A 222 -0.70 0.73 19.21
N ASP A 223 -1.86 0.81 19.87
CA ASP A 223 -2.58 -0.38 20.34
C ASP A 223 -3.45 -1.03 19.26
N SER A 224 -3.82 -0.28 18.22
CA SER A 224 -4.62 -0.75 17.08
C SER A 224 -4.26 -0.01 15.80
N LEU A 225 -4.71 -0.52 14.64
CA LEU A 225 -4.53 0.15 13.34
C LEU A 225 -5.71 1.07 12.95
N MET A 226 -6.71 1.28 13.82
CA MET A 226 -7.90 2.09 13.51
C MET A 226 -7.62 3.60 13.65
N HIS A 227 -6.56 4.08 13.00
CA HIS A 227 -6.13 5.47 13.00
C HIS A 227 -5.73 5.91 11.60
N ASP A 228 -5.77 7.22 11.38
CA ASP A 228 -5.19 7.86 10.21
C ASP A 228 -3.74 8.27 10.50
N THR A 229 -2.94 8.43 9.46
CA THR A 229 -1.55 8.93 9.56
C THR A 229 -1.41 10.29 8.90
N TRP A 230 -0.36 11.04 9.28
CA TRP A 230 -0.03 12.28 8.61
C TRP A 230 0.42 11.96 7.18
N PRO A 231 0.15 12.84 6.19
CA PRO A 231 0.64 12.67 4.83
C PRO A 231 2.17 12.52 4.71
N THR A 232 2.90 12.96 5.73
CA THR A 232 4.36 12.89 5.86
C THR A 232 4.89 11.54 6.37
N GLU A 233 4.02 10.67 6.91
CA GLU A 233 4.45 9.34 7.37
C GLU A 233 4.94 8.51 6.17
N ARG A 234 6.19 8.03 6.26
CA ARG A 234 6.89 7.41 5.13
C ARG A 234 6.87 5.89 5.17
N LYS A 235 6.91 5.28 6.37
CA LYS A 235 7.11 3.84 6.54
C LYS A 235 5.80 3.08 6.35
N PHE A 236 4.78 3.44 7.10
CA PHE A 236 3.48 2.80 7.11
C PHE A 236 2.40 3.87 7.16
N ASN A 237 1.88 4.25 5.99
CA ASN A 237 0.92 5.35 5.87
C ASN A 237 -0.49 4.79 5.69
N ILE A 238 -1.37 5.08 6.63
CA ILE A 238 -2.81 4.84 6.51
C ILE A 238 -3.47 6.17 6.21
N TRP A 239 -4.09 6.30 5.05
CA TRP A 239 -4.87 7.48 4.67
C TRP A 239 -6.36 7.17 4.76
N PHE A 240 -7.03 7.64 5.81
CA PHE A 240 -8.48 7.62 5.88
C PHE A 240 -9.07 8.73 5.01
N PHE A 241 -9.74 8.36 3.91
CA PHE A 241 -10.42 9.29 3.02
C PHE A 241 -11.61 9.92 3.73
N PHE A 242 -11.57 11.25 3.87
CA PHE A 242 -12.58 12.00 4.59
C PHE A 242 -13.06 13.20 3.76
N ASP A 243 -14.35 13.21 3.46
CA ASP A 243 -15.05 14.36 2.91
C ASP A 243 -15.67 15.16 4.08
N ARG A 244 -15.17 16.38 4.28
CA ARG A 244 -15.63 17.29 5.35
C ARG A 244 -17.11 17.67 5.22
N SER A 245 -17.67 17.58 4.01
CA SER A 245 -19.09 17.86 3.78
C SER A 245 -20.02 16.74 4.29
N LYS A 246 -19.46 15.55 4.60
CA LYS A 246 -20.21 14.35 5.03
C LYS A 246 -20.29 14.20 6.55
N GLY A 247 -20.07 15.28 7.31
CA GLY A 247 -20.18 15.30 8.77
C GLY A 247 -18.82 15.13 9.47
N PRO A 248 -18.83 14.78 10.77
CA PRO A 248 -17.61 14.69 11.56
C PRO A 248 -16.69 13.55 11.11
N ARG A 249 -15.41 13.69 11.45
CA ARG A 249 -14.38 12.69 11.18
C ARG A 249 -14.33 11.70 12.35
N ASP A 250 -14.72 10.45 12.10
CA ASP A 250 -14.77 9.42 13.16
C ASP A 250 -13.42 8.78 13.46
N ILE A 251 -12.46 8.91 12.53
CA ILE A 251 -11.11 8.36 12.66
C ILE A 251 -10.13 9.50 12.89
N VAL A 252 -9.49 9.48 14.06
CA VAL A 252 -8.45 10.45 14.41
C VAL A 252 -7.13 10.09 13.75
N THR A 253 -6.38 11.12 13.38
CA THR A 253 -5.00 10.94 12.95
C THR A 253 -4.15 10.75 14.22
N GLN A 254 -3.33 9.69 14.28
CA GLN A 254 -2.40 9.42 15.41
C GLN A 254 -0.91 9.54 15.07
N GLU A 255 -0.10 10.09 15.98
CA GLU A 255 1.35 10.23 15.79
C GLU A 255 2.02 8.84 15.72
N VAL A 256 2.87 8.61 14.73
CA VAL A 256 3.62 7.36 14.57
C VAL A 256 4.96 7.44 15.30
N LYS A 257 5.23 6.47 16.17
CA LYS A 257 6.52 6.25 16.83
C LYS A 257 7.08 4.90 16.41
N LEU A 258 7.89 4.91 15.35
CA LEU A 258 8.44 3.68 14.78
C LEU A 258 9.40 2.98 15.75
N THR A 259 9.18 1.69 16.01
CA THR A 259 10.15 0.85 16.73
C THR A 259 11.51 0.84 16.03
N TYR A 260 11.50 0.77 14.70
CA TYR A 260 12.69 0.92 13.87
C TYR A 260 12.68 2.29 13.18
N ALA A 261 13.43 3.24 13.76
CA ALA A 261 13.50 4.59 13.24
C ALA A 261 14.03 4.63 11.79
N LEU A 262 13.39 5.44 10.94
CA LEU A 262 13.90 5.68 9.59
C LEU A 262 15.16 6.55 9.64
N PRO A 263 16.10 6.38 8.68
CA PRO A 263 17.21 7.30 8.53
C PRO A 263 16.73 8.74 8.38
N ASN A 264 17.43 9.66 9.05
CA ASN A 264 17.20 11.09 8.91
C ASN A 264 17.36 11.49 7.45
N THR A 265 16.31 12.08 6.88
CA THR A 265 16.38 12.77 5.59
C THR A 265 17.04 14.12 5.82
N ARG A 266 18.37 14.14 6.03
CA ARG A 266 19.20 15.35 5.98
C ARG A 266 20.43 15.08 5.13
N LYS A 267 20.41 15.54 3.90
CA LYS A 267 21.23 16.65 3.40
C LYS A 267 20.60 17.15 2.11
#